data_AF-A0A9X2JQG9-F1
#
_entry.id   AF-A0A9X2JQG9-F1
#
_cell.length_a   1.000
_cell.length_b   1.000
_cell.length_c   1.000
_cell.angle_alpha   90.00
_cell.angle_beta   90.00
_cell.angle_gamma   90.00
#
_symmetry.space_group_name_H-M   'P 1'
#
loop_
_entity.id
_entity.type
_entity.pdbx_description
1 polymer ?
#
loop_
_entity_poly.entity_id
_entity_poly.type
_entity_poly.pdbx_seq_one_letter_code
_entity_poly.pdbx_strand_id
1 'polypeptide(L)'
;MQAHIAMRSTPSPESVYATFGRDVRVRLTLNETADGAVSLKLEMQEGEGQGLGLSALVFDFADQDLLGQLSLTGPHLHRQSFGRRKVRGPGTAERGYDCGARFERQGRLGQLAPRETDLLLAHDRLALTLDDLAGHAFSLHLAPMAANHATCDGFTIEGRFPARPAAGRRVQTAEDGSVFGNVFDEILPLMSRLGLSKANAAA
;
A
#
# COMPACT_ATOMS: atom_id res chain seq x y z
N MET A 1 -4.79 24.46 -38.00
CA MET A 1 -5.52 23.73 -36.93
C MET A 1 -4.50 22.90 -36.16
N GLN A 2 -4.14 23.32 -34.94
CA GLN A 2 -3.21 22.57 -34.08
C GLN A 2 -4.01 21.56 -33.26
N ALA A 3 -3.67 20.28 -33.40
CA ALA A 3 -4.20 19.23 -32.55
C ALA A 3 -3.46 19.28 -31.21
N HIS A 4 -4.14 19.75 -30.16
CA HIS A 4 -3.70 19.56 -28.79
C HIS A 4 -3.82 18.06 -28.46
N ILE A 5 -2.70 17.33 -28.52
CA ILE A 5 -2.60 16.02 -27.89
C ILE A 5 -2.61 16.29 -26.39
N ALA A 6 -3.79 16.18 -25.78
CA ALA A 6 -3.89 16.02 -24.34
C ALA A 6 -3.28 14.66 -24.00
N MET A 7 -1.97 14.65 -23.74
CA MET A 7 -1.31 13.58 -23.00
C MET A 7 -1.92 13.58 -21.60
N ARG A 8 -3.08 12.92 -21.45
CA ARG A 8 -3.49 12.41 -20.16
C ARG A 8 -2.45 11.35 -19.83
N SER A 9 -1.51 11.66 -18.95
CA SER A 9 -0.61 10.67 -18.36
C SER A 9 -1.47 9.56 -17.78
N THR A 10 -1.61 8.46 -18.52
CA THR A 10 -2.03 7.19 -17.93
C THR A 10 -0.94 6.82 -16.93
N PRO A 11 -1.24 6.69 -15.63
CA PRO A 11 -0.26 6.23 -14.66
C PRO A 11 0.28 4.88 -15.16
N SER A 12 1.61 4.76 -15.23
CA SER A 12 2.25 3.48 -15.52
C SER A 12 1.87 2.52 -14.39
N PRO A 13 1.39 1.30 -14.67
CA PRO A 13 0.98 0.38 -13.62
C PRO A 13 2.18 0.09 -12.72
N GLU A 14 2.08 0.54 -11.47
CA GLU A 14 3.08 0.32 -10.44
C GLU A 14 2.56 -0.66 -9.40
N SER A 15 3.43 -1.56 -8.95
CA SER A 15 3.07 -2.56 -7.94
C SER A 15 4.03 -2.54 -6.76
N VAL A 16 3.50 -2.72 -5.55
CA VAL A 16 4.28 -2.87 -4.32
C VAL A 16 3.71 -4.02 -3.50
N TYR A 17 4.57 -4.79 -2.85
CA TYR A 17 4.15 -5.92 -2.02
C TYR A 17 4.82 -5.92 -0.65
N ALA A 18 4.16 -6.53 0.32
CA ALA A 18 4.66 -6.72 1.68
C ALA A 18 4.10 -8.00 2.29
N THR A 19 4.79 -8.54 3.29
CA THR A 19 4.30 -9.66 4.10
C THR A 19 4.11 -9.19 5.53
N PHE A 20 2.94 -9.46 6.10
CA PHE A 20 2.54 -9.00 7.44
C PHE A 20 2.17 -10.16 8.36
N GLY A 21 2.26 -9.92 9.66
CA GLY A 21 1.98 -10.90 10.71
C GLY A 21 3.20 -11.69 11.17
N ARG A 22 3.17 -12.15 12.42
CA ARG A 22 4.25 -12.94 13.05
C ARG A 22 3.99 -14.43 12.92
N ASP A 23 2.84 -14.86 13.43
CA ASP A 23 2.43 -16.27 13.47
C ASP A 23 1.63 -16.70 12.23
N VAL A 24 0.93 -15.76 11.59
CA VAL A 24 0.25 -15.98 10.33
C VAL A 24 0.71 -14.91 9.36
N ARG A 25 1.38 -15.34 8.29
CA ARG A 25 1.91 -14.44 7.27
C ARG A 25 0.90 -14.22 6.16
N VAL A 26 0.60 -12.96 5.89
CA VAL A 26 -0.26 -12.54 4.77
C VAL A 26 0.55 -11.67 3.83
N ARG A 27 0.63 -12.08 2.56
CA ARG A 27 1.14 -11.27 1.47
C ARG A 27 0.06 -10.29 1.02
N LEU A 28 0.41 -9.02 0.98
CA LEU A 28 -0.35 -7.98 0.31
C LEU A 28 0.41 -7.56 -0.94
N THR A 29 -0.29 -7.48 -2.06
CA THR A 29 0.18 -6.85 -3.29
C THR A 29 -0.77 -5.72 -3.65
N LEU A 30 -0.23 -4.52 -3.82
CA LEU A 30 -0.95 -3.35 -4.32
C LEU A 30 -0.54 -3.11 -5.76
N ASN A 31 -1.49 -2.78 -6.63
CA ASN A 31 -1.21 -2.46 -8.04
C ASN A 31 -2.09 -1.31 -8.54
N GLU A 32 -1.49 -0.29 -9.14
CA GLU A 32 -2.23 0.74 -9.89
C GLU A 32 -2.69 0.15 -11.23
N THR A 33 -3.96 0.36 -11.56
CA THR A 33 -4.50 -0.01 -12.87
C THR A 33 -4.45 1.19 -13.80
N ALA A 34 -4.44 0.93 -15.11
CA ALA A 34 -4.45 1.99 -16.12
C ALA A 34 -5.71 2.88 -16.04
N ASP A 35 -6.79 2.38 -15.46
CA ASP A 35 -8.06 3.07 -15.27
C ASP A 35 -8.07 3.98 -14.04
N GLY A 36 -6.97 4.06 -13.28
CA GLY A 36 -6.87 4.86 -12.07
C GLY A 36 -7.54 4.23 -10.85
N ALA A 37 -7.68 2.91 -10.83
CA ALA A 37 -8.06 2.16 -9.64
C ALA A 37 -6.81 1.51 -9.01
N VAL A 38 -6.92 1.11 -7.75
CA VAL A 38 -5.88 0.36 -7.04
C VAL A 38 -6.42 -1.04 -6.74
N SER A 39 -5.75 -2.08 -7.24
CA SER A 39 -5.97 -3.46 -6.84
C SER A 39 -5.20 -3.76 -5.55
N LEU A 40 -5.85 -4.45 -4.62
CA LEU A 40 -5.34 -4.90 -3.33
C LEU A 40 -5.54 -6.41 -3.25
N LYS A 41 -4.49 -7.15 -3.58
CA LYS A 41 -4.48 -8.60 -3.48
C LYS A 41 -3.94 -9.04 -2.12
N LEU A 42 -4.73 -9.80 -1.38
CA LEU A 42 -4.40 -10.38 -0.09
C LEU A 42 -4.30 -11.90 -0.21
N GLU A 43 -3.24 -12.48 0.31
CA GLU A 43 -3.00 -13.92 0.22
C GLU A 43 -2.30 -14.44 1.48
N MET A 44 -2.93 -15.38 2.17
CA MET A 44 -2.27 -16.09 3.26
C MET A 44 -1.17 -17.01 2.70
N GLN A 45 0.03 -16.94 3.28
CA GLN A 45 1.13 -17.80 2.83
C GLN A 45 0.79 -19.29 2.98
N GLU A 46 1.33 -20.09 2.06
CA GLU A 46 1.11 -21.53 2.04
C GLU A 46 1.64 -22.18 3.34
N GLY A 47 0.89 -23.13 3.88
CA GLY A 47 1.23 -23.79 5.14
C GLY A 47 0.91 -23.01 6.41
N GLU A 48 0.77 -21.67 6.34
CA GLU A 48 0.47 -20.80 7.48
C GLU A 48 -1.04 -20.70 7.75
N GLY A 49 -1.43 -20.39 9.00
CA GLY A 49 -2.82 -20.06 9.36
C GLY A 49 -3.84 -21.11 8.91
N GLN A 50 -3.51 -22.40 8.99
CA GLN A 50 -4.44 -23.47 8.63
C GLN A 50 -5.74 -23.34 9.44
N GLY A 51 -6.88 -23.39 8.74
CA GLY A 51 -8.18 -23.18 9.37
C GLY A 51 -8.49 -21.72 9.72
N LEU A 52 -7.74 -20.74 9.22
CA LEU A 52 -8.09 -19.33 9.23
C LEU A 52 -8.33 -18.82 7.81
N GLY A 53 -9.23 -17.85 7.68
CA GLY A 53 -9.53 -17.16 6.43
C GLY A 53 -9.69 -15.66 6.65
N LEU A 54 -9.50 -14.90 5.57
CA LEU A 54 -9.63 -13.45 5.53
C LEU A 54 -11.11 -13.08 5.80
N SER A 55 -11.35 -12.27 6.83
CA SER A 55 -12.71 -11.89 7.24
C SER A 55 -13.01 -10.40 7.09
N ALA A 56 -12.06 -9.52 7.35
CA ALA A 56 -12.24 -8.09 7.12
C ALA A 56 -10.91 -7.37 7.02
N LEU A 57 -10.86 -6.34 6.18
CA LEU A 57 -9.76 -5.40 6.03
C LEU A 57 -10.29 -3.99 6.33
N VAL A 58 -9.62 -3.25 7.21
CA VAL A 58 -9.88 -1.82 7.43
C VAL A 58 -8.58 -1.04 7.30
N PHE A 59 -8.64 0.19 6.79
CA PHE A 59 -7.45 1.00 6.54
C PHE A 59 -7.72 2.50 6.55
N ASP A 60 -6.67 3.27 6.80
CA ASP A 60 -6.67 4.73 6.66
C ASP A 60 -6.34 5.13 5.21
N PHE A 61 -6.79 6.32 4.83
CA PHE A 61 -6.53 6.91 3.53
C PHE A 61 -5.78 8.25 3.69
N ALA A 62 -4.90 8.60 2.75
CA ALA A 62 -4.11 9.83 2.82
C ALA A 62 -4.99 11.07 2.72
N ASP A 63 -5.80 11.13 1.67
CA ASP A 63 -6.68 12.26 1.40
C ASP A 63 -8.12 11.94 1.79
N GLN A 64 -8.62 12.65 2.79
CA GLN A 64 -9.97 12.43 3.30
C GLN A 64 -11.05 12.98 2.37
N ASP A 65 -10.70 13.88 1.45
CA ASP A 65 -11.63 14.41 0.46
C ASP A 65 -11.97 13.36 -0.61
N LEU A 66 -11.06 12.40 -0.83
CA LEU A 66 -11.27 11.25 -1.71
C LEU A 66 -12.22 10.20 -1.13
N LEU A 67 -12.64 10.28 0.14
CA LEU A 67 -13.48 9.23 0.75
C LEU A 67 -14.91 9.21 0.21
N GLY A 68 -15.40 10.33 -0.31
CA GLY A 68 -16.69 10.38 -0.99
C GLY A 68 -16.58 9.70 -2.35
N GLN A 69 -17.54 8.88 -2.76
CA GLN A 69 -17.53 8.19 -4.06
C GLN A 69 -16.41 7.15 -4.23
N LEU A 70 -15.79 6.70 -3.13
CA LEU A 70 -15.02 5.44 -3.16
C LEU A 70 -15.95 4.26 -3.34
N SER A 71 -15.45 3.27 -4.06
CA SER A 71 -16.04 1.95 -4.14
C SER A 71 -14.96 0.88 -4.04
N LEU A 72 -15.30 -0.20 -3.34
CA LEU A 72 -14.57 -1.45 -3.29
C LEU A 72 -15.40 -2.50 -4.00
N THR A 73 -14.74 -3.27 -4.85
CA THR A 73 -15.31 -4.43 -5.53
C THR A 73 -14.33 -5.59 -5.45
N GLY A 74 -14.81 -6.83 -5.55
CA GLY A 74 -13.95 -8.01 -5.48
C GLY A 74 -14.72 -9.27 -5.12
N PRO A 75 -14.12 -10.45 -5.31
CA PRO A 75 -14.72 -11.70 -4.90
C PRO A 75 -14.82 -11.75 -3.37
N HIS A 76 -15.90 -12.35 -2.87
CA HIS A 76 -16.19 -12.51 -1.44
C HIS A 76 -16.43 -11.20 -0.66
N LEU A 77 -16.42 -10.04 -1.32
CA LEU A 77 -16.77 -8.78 -0.67
C LEU A 77 -18.28 -8.77 -0.34
N HIS A 78 -18.58 -8.83 0.95
CA HIS A 78 -19.95 -8.84 1.44
C HIS A 78 -20.45 -7.43 1.77
N ARG A 79 -19.56 -6.60 2.35
CA ARG A 79 -19.89 -5.23 2.74
C ARG A 79 -18.68 -4.33 2.65
N GLN A 80 -18.92 -3.10 2.22
CA GLN A 80 -17.94 -2.01 2.22
C GLN A 80 -18.42 -0.84 3.07
N SER A 81 -17.50 0.00 3.55
CA SER A 81 -17.81 1.20 4.34
C SER A 81 -16.71 2.23 4.18
N PHE A 82 -17.11 3.49 4.04
CA PHE A 82 -16.21 4.64 3.92
C PHE A 82 -16.66 5.76 4.83
N GLY A 83 -15.71 6.44 5.46
CA GLY A 83 -15.99 7.63 6.25
C GLY A 83 -14.86 7.91 7.23
N ARG A 84 -14.41 9.16 7.24
CA ARG A 84 -13.30 9.64 8.05
C ARG A 84 -13.38 9.15 9.50
N ARG A 85 -12.48 8.23 9.88
CA ARG A 85 -12.40 7.61 11.20
C ARG A 85 -13.73 7.03 11.72
N LYS A 86 -14.64 6.62 10.85
CA LYS A 86 -15.95 6.04 11.22
C LYS A 86 -15.98 4.52 11.10
N VAL A 87 -15.06 3.93 10.35
CA VAL A 87 -15.02 2.49 10.12
C VAL A 87 -14.35 1.83 11.32
N ARG A 88 -15.07 0.93 12.00
CA ARG A 88 -14.52 0.21 13.15
C ARG A 88 -13.80 -1.05 12.70
N GLY A 89 -12.58 -1.23 13.21
CA GLY A 89 -11.82 -2.44 13.05
C GLY A 89 -12.43 -3.62 13.82
N PRO A 90 -12.32 -4.85 13.29
CA PRO A 90 -12.62 -6.07 14.03
C PRO A 90 -11.61 -6.33 15.16
N GLY A 91 -12.09 -6.79 16.31
CA GLY A 91 -11.24 -7.36 17.37
C GLY A 91 -10.93 -6.42 18.53
N THR A 92 -10.59 -5.15 18.33
CA THR A 92 -10.41 -4.13 19.37
C THR A 92 -9.76 -2.91 18.72
N ALA A 93 -10.48 -1.80 18.59
CA ALA A 93 -9.80 -0.52 18.40
C ALA A 93 -10.74 0.61 18.83
N GLU A 94 -10.33 1.35 19.86
CA GLU A 94 -10.87 2.66 20.20
C GLU A 94 -10.68 3.67 19.04
N ARG A 95 -9.84 3.32 18.06
CA ARG A 95 -9.53 4.08 16.87
C ARG A 95 -10.42 3.67 15.69
N GLY A 96 -11.01 4.66 15.02
CA GLY A 96 -11.68 4.48 13.74
C GLY A 96 -10.74 4.62 12.55
N TYR A 97 -11.03 3.85 11.50
CA TYR A 97 -10.41 3.85 10.18
C TYR A 97 -11.29 4.59 9.17
N ASP A 98 -10.74 4.87 7.99
CA ASP A 98 -11.43 5.59 6.93
C ASP A 98 -12.19 4.66 5.98
N CYS A 99 -11.62 3.49 5.70
CA CYS A 99 -12.12 2.52 4.73
C CYS A 99 -12.28 1.13 5.35
N GLY A 100 -13.23 0.34 4.88
CA GLY A 100 -13.45 -1.03 5.34
C GLY A 100 -14.08 -1.94 4.29
N ALA A 101 -13.50 -3.12 4.15
CA ALA A 101 -14.03 -4.28 3.46
C ALA A 101 -14.33 -5.40 4.46
N ARG A 102 -15.51 -5.99 4.36
CA ARG A 102 -15.87 -7.23 5.07
C ARG A 102 -16.08 -8.31 4.05
N PHE A 103 -15.37 -9.41 4.25
CA PHE A 103 -15.50 -10.61 3.46
C PHE A 103 -16.59 -11.49 4.05
N GLU A 104 -17.14 -12.38 3.24
CA GLU A 104 -18.09 -13.38 3.72
C GLU A 104 -17.51 -14.15 4.90
N ARG A 105 -18.19 -14.03 6.04
CA ARG A 105 -17.93 -14.81 7.25
C ARG A 105 -18.95 -15.93 7.28
N GLN A 106 -18.51 -17.12 7.68
CA GLN A 106 -19.31 -18.33 7.84
C GLN A 106 -20.72 -18.01 8.41
N GLY A 107 -21.71 -18.00 7.52
CA GLY A 107 -23.12 -18.17 7.84
C GLY A 107 -23.51 -19.61 7.60
N ARG A 108 -24.67 -20.04 8.11
CA ARG A 108 -25.24 -21.42 8.08
C ARG A 108 -25.23 -22.17 6.73
N LEU A 109 -24.74 -21.58 5.64
CA LEU A 109 -24.77 -22.07 4.25
C LEU A 109 -23.41 -22.53 3.69
N GLY A 110 -22.37 -22.68 4.52
CA GLY A 110 -21.17 -23.45 4.14
C GLY A 110 -20.12 -22.72 3.29
N GLN A 111 -20.24 -21.40 3.09
CA GLN A 111 -19.17 -20.61 2.48
C GLN A 111 -18.08 -20.29 3.51
N LEU A 112 -16.86 -20.72 3.19
CA LEU A 112 -15.67 -20.56 4.02
C LEU A 112 -15.01 -19.22 3.72
N ALA A 113 -14.49 -18.55 4.75
CA ALA A 113 -13.73 -17.32 4.58
C ALA A 113 -12.54 -17.55 3.63
N PRO A 114 -12.33 -16.71 2.61
CA PRO A 114 -11.31 -16.96 1.61
C PRO A 114 -9.90 -16.86 2.20
N ARG A 115 -8.97 -17.67 1.69
CA ARG A 115 -7.52 -17.54 2.03
C ARG A 115 -6.78 -16.55 1.13
N GLU A 116 -7.39 -16.21 0.01
CA GLU A 116 -6.91 -15.25 -0.98
C GLU A 116 -8.10 -14.42 -1.48
N THR A 117 -7.94 -13.11 -1.63
CA THR A 117 -8.92 -12.25 -2.30
C THR A 117 -8.22 -11.08 -2.99
N ASP A 118 -8.86 -10.52 -4.00
CA ASP A 118 -8.40 -9.34 -4.73
C ASP A 118 -9.49 -8.28 -4.71
N LEU A 119 -9.20 -7.13 -4.11
CA LEU A 119 -10.12 -6.01 -4.05
C LEU A 119 -9.68 -4.93 -5.03
N LEU A 120 -10.62 -4.41 -5.79
CA LEU A 120 -10.42 -3.21 -6.58
C LEU A 120 -11.02 -2.01 -5.84
N LEU A 121 -10.16 -1.09 -5.43
CA LEU A 121 -10.52 0.22 -4.88
C LEU A 121 -10.54 1.24 -6.02
N ALA A 122 -11.69 1.88 -6.25
CA ALA A 122 -11.87 2.87 -7.30
C ALA A 122 -12.61 4.10 -6.75
N HIS A 123 -12.52 5.20 -7.49
CA HIS A 123 -13.25 6.43 -7.22
C HIS A 123 -14.00 6.89 -8.48
N ASP A 124 -15.24 7.32 -8.36
CA ASP A 124 -16.11 7.60 -9.52
C ASP A 124 -15.60 8.76 -10.42
N ARG A 125 -14.77 9.64 -9.87
CA ARG A 125 -14.35 10.89 -10.55
C ARG A 125 -12.85 11.13 -10.66
N LEU A 126 -12.04 10.38 -9.91
CA LEU A 126 -10.62 10.69 -9.71
C LEU A 126 -9.83 9.39 -9.83
N ALA A 127 -8.60 9.50 -10.32
CA ALA A 127 -7.68 8.38 -10.32
C ALA A 127 -7.05 8.27 -8.94
N LEU A 128 -7.04 7.06 -8.40
CA LEU A 128 -6.32 6.70 -7.19
C LEU A 128 -4.91 6.24 -7.54
N THR A 129 -4.00 6.45 -6.60
CA THR A 129 -2.58 6.10 -6.70
C THR A 129 -2.14 5.33 -5.45
N LEU A 130 -0.98 4.67 -5.50
CA LEU A 130 -0.39 4.03 -4.33
C LEU A 130 -0.04 5.05 -3.24
N ASP A 131 0.22 6.30 -3.61
CA ASP A 131 0.55 7.35 -2.65
C ASP A 131 -0.63 7.64 -1.70
N ASP A 132 -1.87 7.38 -2.14
CA ASP A 132 -3.07 7.54 -1.32
C ASP A 132 -3.16 6.50 -0.19
N LEU A 133 -2.39 5.41 -0.29
CA LEU A 133 -2.31 4.32 0.68
C LEU A 133 -0.93 4.26 1.36
N ALA A 134 0.12 4.79 0.74
CA ALA A 134 1.51 4.58 1.16
C ALA A 134 1.75 4.98 2.62
N GLY A 135 2.26 4.04 3.44
CA GLY A 135 2.58 4.29 4.84
C GLY A 135 1.39 4.44 5.78
N HIS A 136 0.15 4.38 5.27
CA HIS A 136 -1.07 4.44 6.06
C HIS A 136 -1.37 3.11 6.76
N ALA A 137 -2.02 3.19 7.92
CA ALA A 137 -2.25 2.02 8.74
C ALA A 137 -3.42 1.19 8.22
N PHE A 138 -3.31 -0.12 8.41
CA PHE A 138 -4.39 -1.06 8.17
C PHE A 138 -4.51 -2.06 9.33
N SER A 139 -5.67 -2.69 9.42
CA SER A 139 -5.93 -3.84 10.26
C SER A 139 -6.68 -4.90 9.45
N LEU A 140 -6.12 -6.10 9.41
CA LEU A 140 -6.68 -7.28 8.74
C LEU A 140 -7.08 -8.30 9.79
N HIS A 141 -8.34 -8.74 9.76
CA HIS A 141 -8.84 -9.78 10.65
C HIS A 141 -9.01 -11.10 9.93
N LEU A 142 -8.49 -12.13 10.57
CA LEU A 142 -8.56 -13.52 10.20
C LEU A 142 -9.57 -14.20 11.10
N ALA A 143 -10.58 -14.83 10.50
CA ALA A 143 -11.57 -15.62 11.23
C ALA A 143 -11.26 -17.11 11.06
N PRO A 144 -11.49 -17.93 12.09
CA PRO A 144 -11.49 -19.38 11.96
C PRO A 144 -12.50 -19.86 10.90
N MET A 145 -12.08 -20.88 10.15
CA MET A 145 -12.82 -21.57 9.09
C MET A 145 -13.34 -22.95 9.55
N ALA A 146 -13.07 -23.35 10.80
CA ALA A 146 -13.38 -24.70 11.26
C ALA A 146 -14.90 -24.97 11.37
N ALA A 147 -15.30 -26.17 10.96
CA ALA A 147 -16.68 -26.67 11.06
C ALA A 147 -17.10 -27.09 12.48
N ASN A 148 -16.15 -27.15 13.42
CA ASN A 148 -16.39 -27.63 14.77
C ASN A 148 -16.65 -26.42 15.68
N HIS A 149 -17.81 -26.43 16.34
CA HIS A 149 -18.48 -25.37 17.11
C HIS A 149 -17.71 -24.72 18.28
N ALA A 150 -16.39 -24.79 18.33
CA ALA A 150 -15.60 -23.96 19.22
C ALA A 150 -15.42 -22.58 18.57
N THR A 151 -15.95 -21.55 19.21
CA THR A 151 -15.59 -20.16 18.93
C THR A 151 -14.11 -19.98 19.26
N CYS A 152 -13.23 -20.27 18.30
CA CYS A 152 -11.86 -19.81 18.37
C CYS A 152 -11.87 -18.30 18.15
N ASP A 153 -11.11 -17.58 18.97
CA ASP A 153 -10.95 -16.14 18.80
C ASP A 153 -10.20 -15.90 17.48
N GLY A 154 -10.73 -14.97 16.68
CA GLY A 154 -10.07 -14.52 15.45
C GLY A 154 -8.74 -13.84 15.76
N PHE A 155 -7.93 -13.66 14.73
CA PHE A 155 -6.63 -13.01 14.84
C PHE A 155 -6.61 -11.72 14.05
N THR A 156 -6.08 -10.64 14.63
CA THR A 156 -5.91 -9.36 13.94
C THR A 156 -4.45 -9.09 13.65
N ILE A 157 -4.15 -8.79 12.39
CA ILE A 157 -2.86 -8.30 11.92
C ILE A 157 -2.98 -6.79 11.71
N GLU A 158 -2.21 -6.04 12.48
CA GLU A 158 -2.05 -4.60 12.25
C GLU A 158 -0.75 -4.33 11.50
N GLY A 159 -0.77 -3.33 10.64
CA GLY A 159 0.40 -2.94 9.87
C GLY A 159 0.24 -1.59 9.20
N ARG A 160 1.19 -1.30 8.31
CA ARG A 160 1.14 -0.14 7.42
C ARG A 160 1.35 -0.60 6.00
N PHE A 161 0.64 0.01 5.06
CA PHE A 161 0.87 -0.22 3.65
C PHE A 161 2.33 0.12 3.30
N PRO A 162 2.94 -0.66 2.40
CA PRO A 162 4.33 -0.44 2.04
C PRO A 162 4.49 0.95 1.46
N ALA A 163 5.46 1.70 1.96
CA ALA A 163 5.85 2.96 1.35
C ALA A 163 6.47 2.66 -0.03
N ARG A 164 6.19 3.53 -1.01
CA ARG A 164 6.96 3.51 -2.25
C ARG A 164 8.44 3.72 -1.86
N PRO A 165 9.40 2.91 -2.37
CA PRO A 165 10.80 3.30 -2.26
C PRO A 165 10.90 4.68 -2.88
N ALA A 166 11.41 5.67 -2.12
CA ALA A 166 11.48 7.06 -2.57
C ALA A 166 11.97 7.06 -4.01
N ALA A 167 11.12 7.48 -4.95
CA ALA A 167 11.48 7.49 -6.35
C ALA A 167 12.80 8.24 -6.42
N GLY A 168 13.88 7.53 -6.78
CA GLY A 168 15.20 8.12 -6.88
C GLY A 168 15.01 9.41 -7.66
N ARG A 169 15.29 10.53 -7.01
CA ARG A 169 15.07 11.91 -7.49
C ARG A 169 15.16 11.88 -9.00
N ARG A 170 14.04 12.13 -9.71
CA ARG A 170 14.04 12.25 -11.17
C ARG A 170 15.22 13.16 -11.48
N VAL A 171 16.29 12.57 -12.02
CA VAL A 171 17.37 13.33 -12.61
C VAL A 171 16.66 14.06 -13.72
N GLN A 172 16.41 15.34 -13.51
CA GLN A 172 16.08 16.23 -14.60
C GLN A 172 17.24 16.04 -15.56
N THR A 173 16.99 15.34 -16.66
CA THR A 173 17.87 15.40 -17.82
C THR A 173 17.93 16.87 -18.15
N ALA A 174 19.06 17.50 -17.82
CA ALA A 174 19.41 18.80 -18.35
C ALA A 174 19.25 18.74 -19.86
N GLU A 175 18.75 19.83 -20.46
CA GLU A 175 18.51 19.95 -21.90
C GLU A 175 19.79 19.87 -22.76
N ASP A 176 20.92 19.44 -22.20
CA ASP A 176 22.21 19.32 -22.85
C ASP A 176 22.65 17.87 -23.16
N GLY A 177 21.81 16.86 -22.85
CA GLY A 177 22.09 15.47 -23.21
C GLY A 177 23.29 14.84 -22.50
N SER A 178 23.76 15.42 -21.38
CA SER A 178 24.91 14.88 -20.64
C SER A 178 24.49 13.88 -19.55
N VAL A 179 24.81 12.61 -19.74
CA VAL A 179 24.47 11.48 -18.84
C VAL A 179 25.44 11.32 -17.65
N PHE A 180 26.42 12.22 -17.47
CA PHE A 180 27.46 12.07 -16.42
C PHE A 180 27.52 13.21 -15.39
N GLY A 181 26.40 13.87 -15.12
CA GLY A 181 26.38 15.11 -14.34
C GLY A 181 26.25 15.02 -12.81
N ASN A 182 26.54 13.89 -12.12
CA ASN A 182 26.42 13.86 -10.64
C ASN A 182 27.40 12.94 -9.88
N VAL A 183 28.45 12.40 -10.51
CA VAL A 183 29.45 11.57 -9.79
C VAL A 183 30.67 12.39 -9.32
N PHE A 184 30.89 13.60 -9.84
CA PHE A 184 32.10 14.38 -9.54
C PHE A 184 31.97 15.41 -8.40
N ASP A 185 30.75 15.77 -7.97
CA ASP A 185 30.57 16.77 -6.91
C ASP A 185 30.77 16.22 -5.47
N GLU A 186 30.84 14.90 -5.28
CA GLU A 186 31.25 14.30 -4.00
C GLU A 186 32.77 14.10 -3.87
N ILE A 187 33.54 14.16 -4.97
CA ILE A 187 34.98 13.87 -4.95
C ILE A 187 35.83 15.15 -4.77
N LEU A 188 35.28 16.34 -5.07
CA LEU A 188 36.02 17.60 -5.02
C LEU A 188 36.15 18.31 -3.64
N PRO A 189 35.43 17.98 -2.54
CA PRO A 189 35.76 18.55 -1.24
C PRO A 189 36.91 17.83 -0.52
N LEU A 190 37.40 16.69 -1.05
CA LEU A 190 38.47 15.90 -0.43
C LEU A 190 39.88 16.28 -0.91
N MET A 191 40.02 17.00 -2.03
CA MET A 191 41.33 17.43 -2.57
C MET A 191 41.74 18.85 -2.16
N SER A 192 40.86 19.62 -1.52
CA SER A 192 41.17 20.97 -1.02
C SER A 192 41.68 21.02 0.43
N ARG A 193 41.89 19.86 1.08
CA ARG A 193 42.45 19.76 2.45
C ARG A 193 43.87 19.20 2.55
N LEU A 194 44.57 18.96 1.43
CA LEU A 194 45.90 18.35 1.42
C LEU A 194 47.01 19.18 0.78
N GLY A 195 46.80 20.48 0.56
CA GLY A 195 47.84 21.35 0.00
C GLY A 195 47.74 22.77 0.52
N LEU A 196 48.28 23.03 1.72
CA LEU A 196 49.10 24.20 2.07
C LEU A 196 49.33 24.23 3.59
N SER A 197 50.48 23.71 4.04
CA SER A 197 51.12 24.22 5.26
C SER A 197 52.62 23.99 5.20
N LYS A 198 53.30 25.08 4.80
CA LYS A 198 54.64 25.53 5.21
C LYS A 198 55.86 24.73 4.77
N ALA A 199 56.60 25.32 3.83
CA ALA A 199 58.04 25.35 3.87
C ALA A 199 58.52 26.82 4.00
N ASN A 200 59.33 27.07 5.04
CA ASN A 200 60.50 27.99 5.13
C ASN A 200 60.28 29.52 4.98
N ALA A 201 61.03 30.44 5.61
CA ALA A 201 62.07 30.44 6.65
C ALA A 201 62.31 31.91 7.10
N ALA A 202 63.00 32.06 8.26
CA ALA A 202 63.91 33.14 8.65
C ALA A 202 63.46 34.62 8.68
N ALA A 203 63.41 35.18 9.90
CA ALA A 203 64.18 36.34 10.35
C ALA A 203 64.34 36.27 11.87
#